data_AF-A0AAN5I700-F1
#
_entry.id   AF-A0AAN5I700-F1
#
_cell.length_a   1.000
_cell.length_b   1.000
_cell.length_c   1.000
_cell.angle_alpha   90.00
_cell.angle_beta   90.00
_cell.angle_gamma   90.00
#
_symmetry.space_group_name_H-M   'P 1'
#
loop_
_entity.id
_entity.type
_entity.pdbx_description
1 polymer ?
#
loop_
_entity_poly.entity_id
_entity_poly.type
_entity_poly.pdbx_seq_one_letter_code
_entity_poly.pdbx_strand_id
1 'polypeptide(L)' 'KGFINDGKITVEIHFSIVNMRGIRLSPFIDFTDPNEPRHDVALVVDGKKVYANKAILASHSPIFRAMFFSEFAEKN' A
#
# COMPACT_ATOMS: atom_id res chain seq x y z
N LYS A 1 27.46 -40.53 19.91
CA LYS A 1 28.16 -40.37 18.61
C LYS A 1 27.66 -39.06 18.00
N GLY A 2 28.51 -38.04 17.95
CA GLY A 2 28.13 -36.67 17.55
C GLY A 2 28.14 -36.46 16.04
N PHE A 3 27.52 -35.36 15.61
CA PHE A 3 27.29 -34.97 14.21
C PHE A 3 28.41 -34.08 13.64
N ILE A 4 29.67 -34.37 13.98
CA ILE A 4 30.83 -33.61 13.51
C ILE A 4 31.33 -34.26 12.21
N ASN A 5 31.32 -33.51 11.11
CA ASN A 5 31.93 -33.93 9.86
C ASN A 5 33.03 -32.92 9.49
N ASP A 6 34.28 -33.38 9.34
CA ASP A 6 35.44 -32.55 8.99
C ASP A 6 35.66 -31.31 9.90
N GLY A 7 35.52 -31.48 11.23
CA GLY A 7 35.69 -30.39 12.20
C GLY A 7 34.58 -29.32 12.16
N LYS A 8 33.59 -29.47 11.27
CA LYS A 8 32.48 -28.54 11.11
C LYS A 8 31.17 -29.17 11.58
N ILE A 9 30.41 -28.39 12.33
CA ILE A 9 29.04 -28.72 12.72
C ILE A 9 28.13 -27.80 11.92
N THR A 10 27.26 -28.38 11.10
CA THR A 10 26.24 -27.64 10.35
C THR A 10 24.90 -27.87 11.01
N VAL A 11 24.24 -26.80 11.43
CA VAL A 11 22.88 -26.83 11.97
C VAL A 11 21.99 -26.05 11.01
N GLU A 12 20.98 -26.72 10.46
CA GLU A 12 19.95 -26.10 9.65
C GLU A 12 18.68 -25.94 10.50
N ILE A 13 18.15 -24.72 10.54
CA ILE A 13 16.92 -24.42 11.28
C ILE A 13 15.89 -23.93 10.27
N HIS A 14 14.84 -24.74 10.07
CA HIS A 14 13.63 -24.29 9.40
C HIS A 14 12.67 -23.74 10.46
N PHE A 15 12.41 -22.44 10.43
CA PHE A 15 11.33 -21.84 11.19
C PHE A 15 10.34 -21.17 10.24
N SER A 16 9.07 -21.31 10.56
CA SER A 16 7.97 -20.64 9.87
C SER A 16 7.28 -19.72 10.86
N ILE A 17 7.05 -18.47 10.47
CA ILE A 17 6.30 -17.53 11.29
C ILE A 17 4.82 -17.95 11.27
N VAL A 18 4.36 -18.53 12.38
CA VAL A 18 2.97 -19.03 12.51
C VAL A 18 1.98 -17.94 12.92
N ASN A 19 2.43 -16.90 13.63
CA ASN A 19 1.56 -15.82 14.10
C ASN A 19 2.40 -14.59 14.50
N MET A 20 2.04 -13.40 14.02
CA MET A 20 2.65 -12.13 14.45
C MET A 20 1.61 -11.32 15.24
N ARG A 21 1.89 -11.03 16.52
CA ARG A 21 1.10 -10.08 17.33
C ARG A 21 1.88 -8.77 17.49
N GLY A 22 1.23 -7.63 17.28
CA GLY A 22 1.83 -6.30 17.46
C GLY A 22 2.33 -5.64 16.18
N ILE A 23 2.57 -6.40 15.10
CA ILE A 23 2.75 -5.83 13.76
C ILE A 23 1.36 -5.54 13.21
N ARG A 24 0.96 -4.26 13.22
CA ARG A 24 -0.18 -3.81 12.43
C ARG A 24 0.22 -3.93 10.97
N LEU A 25 -0.25 -4.98 10.31
CA LEU A 25 -0.33 -4.98 8.85
C LEU A 25 -1.27 -3.83 8.50
N SER A 26 -0.71 -2.66 8.22
CA SER A 26 -1.42 -1.63 7.48
C SER A 26 -1.95 -2.31 6.22
N PRO A 27 -3.26 -2.22 5.91
CA PRO A 27 -3.72 -2.68 4.61
C PRO A 27 -2.84 -1.98 3.57
N PHE A 28 -2.15 -2.79 2.77
CA PHE A 28 -1.36 -2.28 1.67
C PHE A 28 -2.37 -1.81 0.63
N ILE A 29 -2.45 -0.49 0.42
CA ILE A 29 -3.32 0.07 -0.61
C ILE A 29 -2.54 0.01 -1.91
N ASP A 30 -3.05 -0.75 -2.87
CA ASP A 30 -2.54 -0.75 -4.23
C ASP A 30 -3.17 0.40 -5.01
N PHE A 31 -2.42 1.50 -5.15
CA PHE A 31 -2.86 2.67 -5.93
C PHE A 31 -2.76 2.47 -7.45
N THR A 32 -2.38 1.27 -7.91
CA THR A 32 -2.33 0.92 -9.33
C THR A 32 -3.54 0.12 -9.80
N ASP A 33 -4.35 -0.42 -8.88
CA ASP A 33 -5.55 -1.17 -9.21
C ASP A 33 -6.72 -0.23 -9.60
N PRO A 34 -7.18 -0.28 -10.87
CA PRO A 34 -8.34 0.49 -11.30
C PRO A 34 -9.68 -0.01 -10.74
N ASN A 35 -9.72 -1.23 -10.20
CA ASN A 35 -10.94 -1.88 -9.74
C ASN A 35 -11.16 -1.77 -8.23
N GLU A 36 -10.24 -1.11 -7.50
CA GLU A 36 -10.39 -0.88 -6.06
C GLU A 36 -11.60 0.04 -5.81
N PRO A 37 -12.70 -0.46 -5.21
CA PRO A 37 -13.97 0.25 -5.12
C PRO A 37 -13.91 1.53 -4.28
N ARG A 38 -12.88 1.70 -3.45
CA ARG A 38 -12.68 2.91 -2.65
C ARG A 38 -12.09 4.06 -3.46
N HIS A 39 -11.52 3.80 -4.64
CA HIS A 39 -10.96 4.83 -5.50
C HIS A 39 -12.02 5.41 -6.43
N ASP A 40 -12.16 6.74 -6.45
CA ASP A 40 -13.15 7.49 -7.23
C ASP A 40 -12.50 8.57 -8.13
N VAL A 41 -11.16 8.60 -8.16
CA VAL A 41 -10.36 9.47 -9.03
C VAL A 41 -9.08 8.75 -9.48
N ALA A 42 -8.61 9.07 -10.69
CA ALA A 42 -7.29 8.67 -11.19
C ALA A 42 -6.46 9.94 -11.49
N LEU A 43 -5.36 10.12 -10.76
CA LEU A 43 -4.40 11.18 -11.02
C LEU A 43 -3.38 10.68 -12.05
N VAL A 44 -3.14 11.46 -13.10
CA VAL A 44 -2.11 11.14 -14.11
C VAL A 44 -0.85 11.94 -13.78
N VAL A 45 0.21 11.23 -13.39
CA VAL A 45 1.52 11.82 -13.06
C VAL A 45 2.54 11.18 -13.98
N ASP A 46 3.16 11.98 -14.84
CA ASP A 46 4.16 11.50 -15.81
C ASP A 46 3.67 10.30 -16.65
N GLY A 47 2.43 10.39 -17.13
CA GLY A 47 1.77 9.33 -17.91
C GLY A 47 1.32 8.10 -17.12
N LYS A 48 1.61 8.01 -15.81
CA LYS A 48 1.19 6.90 -14.94
C LYS A 48 -0.08 7.28 -14.17
N LYS A 49 -1.01 6.33 -14.06
CA LYS A 49 -2.25 6.51 -13.30
C LYS A 49 -2.05 6.10 -11.85
N VAL A 50 -2.52 6.94 -10.93
CA VAL A 50 -2.60 6.70 -9.50
C VAL A 50 -4.07 6.80 -9.10
N TYR A 51 -4.67 5.68 -8.73
CA TYR A 51 -6.07 5.61 -8.31
C TYR A 51 -6.18 5.97 -6.84
N ALA A 52 -7.06 6.89 -6.47
CA ALA A 52 -7.17 7.42 -5.10
C ALA A 52 -8.61 7.79 -4.75
N ASN A 53 -8.83 8.24 -3.51
CA ASN A 53 -10.12 8.69 -3.01
C ASN A 53 -10.16 10.22 -2.83
N LYS A 54 -11.12 10.90 -3.47
CA LYS A 54 -11.29 12.37 -3.45
C LYS A 54 -11.51 12.91 -2.05
N ALA A 55 -12.36 12.25 -1.24
CA ALA A 55 -12.67 12.72 0.10
C ALA A 55 -11.44 12.68 1.03
N ILE A 56 -10.64 11.61 0.95
CA ILE A 56 -9.37 11.50 1.68
C ILE A 56 -8.40 12.60 1.24
N LEU A 57 -8.20 12.77 -0.07
CA LEU A 57 -7.29 13.79 -0.61
C LEU A 57 -7.72 15.22 -0.20
N ALA A 58 -9.02 15.52 -0.27
CA ALA A 58 -9.56 16.81 0.13
C ALA A 58 -9.48 17.07 1.64
N SER A 59 -9.61 16.02 2.47
CA SER A 59 -9.43 16.14 3.93
C SER A 59 -8.00 16.57 4.29
N HIS A 60 -7.01 16.11 3.52
CA HIS A 60 -5.59 16.37 3.79
C HIS A 60 -4.97 17.48 2.94
N SER A 61 -5.68 18.01 1.94
CA SER A 61 -5.17 19.05 1.04
C SER A 61 -6.25 20.06 0.69
N PRO A 62 -6.11 21.34 1.10
CA PRO A 62 -6.99 22.42 0.68
C PRO A 62 -7.07 22.58 -0.84
N ILE A 63 -5.98 22.27 -1.56
CA ILE A 63 -5.93 22.32 -3.02
C ILE A 63 -6.84 21.24 -3.61
N PHE A 64 -6.73 19.98 -3.17
CA PHE A 64 -7.63 18.93 -3.64
C PHE A 64 -9.07 19.16 -3.22
N ARG A 65 -9.30 19.75 -2.05
CA ARG A 65 -10.64 20.13 -1.60
C ARG A 65 -11.27 21.16 -2.53
N ALA A 66 -10.53 22.20 -2.91
CA ALA A 66 -10.99 23.16 -3.88
C ALA A 66 -11.20 22.50 -5.25
N MET A 67 -10.21 21.75 -5.75
CA MET A 67 -10.27 21.08 -7.05
C MET A 67 -11.50 20.18 -7.21
N PHE A 68 -11.86 19.40 -6.19
CA PHE A 68 -12.97 18.44 -6.27
C PHE A 68 -14.34 19.00 -5.85
N PHE A 69 -14.39 20.01 -4.97
CA PHE A 69 -15.63 20.41 -4.29
C PHE A 69 -15.91 21.92 -4.30
N SER A 70 -15.07 22.74 -4.93
CA SER A 70 -15.42 24.15 -5.17
C SER A 70 -16.29 24.29 -6.42
N GLU A 71 -16.96 25.44 -6.57
CA GLU A 71 -17.77 25.76 -7.75
C GLU A 71 -16.95 25.98 -9.04
N PHE A 72 -15.64 25.68 -9.02
CA PHE A 72 -14.85 25.61 -10.23
C PHE A 72 -15.34 24.41 -11.06
N ALA A 73 -16.06 24.75 -12.12
CA ALA A 73 -16.63 23.82 -13.08
C ALA A 73 -15.56 22.96 -13.76
N GLU A 74 -15.36 21.75 -13.27
CA GLU A 74 -15.22 20.56 -14.13
C GLU A 74 -16.56 19.82 -14.15
N LYS A 75 -17.64 20.59 -14.34
CA LYS A 75 -18.99 20.07 -14.57
C LYS A 75 -19.11 19.83 -16.08
N ASN A 76 -18.63 18.67 -16.54
CA ASN A 76 -19.00 18.11 -17.85
C ASN A 76 -20.16 17.13 -17.66
#